data_AF-A0A969A2H7-F1
#
_entry.id   AF-A0A969A2H7-F1
#
_cell.length_a   1.000
_cell.length_b   1.000
_cell.length_c   1.000
_cell.angle_alpha   90.00
_cell.angle_beta   90.00
_cell.angle_gamma   90.00
#
_symmetry.space_group_name_H-M   'P 1'
#
loop_
_entity.id
_entity.type
_entity.pdbx_description
1 polymer ?
#
loop_
_entity_poly.entity_id
_entity_poly.type
_entity_poly.pdbx_seq_one_letter_code
_entity_poly.pdbx_strand_id
1 'polypeptide(L)'
;MIKLIKVVALPALLCIFAAASSVAVAEVDRLPSICSKFPFNSECQGNKASAPISFDTRSGEKAKCLFSGEEKAKTCKVDVTNDGIKLYFETGKELDVLNGEKNTQSVFIPTKTIKSFSYSEKKKVDVGAVIALGVWGLLAKQKRSTMAIRYQEEPSNQKQVVFVIGRKDGRQIRQNLELQTGLVADILGID
;
A
#
# COMPACT_ATOMS: atom_id res chain seq x y z
N MET A 1 -66.94 41.60 -14.21
CA MET A 1 -66.82 41.81 -12.76
C MET A 1 -65.73 40.90 -12.24
N ILE A 2 -64.68 41.49 -11.69
CA ILE A 2 -63.43 40.87 -11.24
C ILE A 2 -63.64 40.34 -9.82
N LYS A 3 -63.18 39.12 -9.50
CA LYS A 3 -62.88 38.73 -8.12
C LYS A 3 -61.48 38.12 -8.02
N LEU A 4 -60.65 38.84 -7.28
CA LEU A 4 -59.22 38.65 -7.06
C LEU A 4 -58.91 37.32 -6.38
N ILE A 5 -57.90 36.64 -6.92
CA ILE A 5 -57.16 35.54 -6.30
C ILE A 5 -56.16 36.16 -5.31
N LYS A 6 -56.23 35.81 -4.02
CA LYS A 6 -55.19 36.14 -3.03
C LYS A 6 -54.23 34.97 -2.92
N VAL A 7 -53.11 35.03 -3.64
CA VAL A 7 -51.95 34.18 -3.39
C VAL A 7 -51.17 34.81 -2.23
N VAL A 8 -51.16 34.13 -1.08
CA VAL A 8 -50.29 34.51 0.04
C VAL A 8 -48.90 33.98 -0.26
N ALA A 9 -48.01 34.88 -0.67
CA ALA A 9 -46.60 34.61 -0.89
C ALA A 9 -45.90 34.47 0.47
N LEU A 10 -45.41 33.26 0.77
CA LEU A 10 -44.57 32.98 1.92
C LEU A 10 -43.13 33.41 1.58
N PRO A 11 -42.48 34.28 2.37
CA PRO A 11 -41.13 34.77 2.04
C PRO A 11 -40.10 33.65 2.25
N ALA A 12 -39.35 33.37 1.19
CA ALA A 12 -38.21 32.48 1.17
C ALA A 12 -37.11 33.00 2.12
N LEU A 13 -36.82 32.24 3.17
CA LEU A 13 -35.70 32.48 4.06
C LEU A 13 -34.41 32.04 3.35
N LEU A 14 -33.77 32.99 2.67
CA LEU A 14 -32.45 32.81 2.05
C LEU A 14 -31.38 32.78 3.16
N CYS A 15 -31.08 31.61 3.69
CA CYS A 15 -29.88 31.41 4.51
C CYS A 15 -28.65 31.41 3.58
N ILE A 16 -28.04 32.58 3.42
CA ILE A 16 -26.69 32.72 2.85
C ILE A 16 -25.71 32.19 3.91
N PHE A 17 -25.45 30.88 3.91
CA PHE A 17 -24.29 30.36 4.62
C PHE A 17 -23.05 30.70 3.80
N ALA A 18 -22.24 31.58 4.38
CA ALA A 18 -20.92 31.95 3.91
C ALA A 18 -20.11 30.71 3.51
N ALA A 19 -19.51 30.78 2.33
CA ALA A 19 -18.55 29.79 1.84
C ALA A 19 -17.44 29.59 2.89
N ALA A 20 -17.46 28.44 3.57
CA ALA A 20 -16.32 27.97 4.33
C ALA A 20 -15.16 27.80 3.35
N SER A 21 -14.18 28.69 3.47
CA SER A 21 -12.99 28.70 2.66
C SER A 21 -12.29 27.35 2.78
N SER A 22 -12.02 26.75 1.63
CA SER A 22 -11.20 25.58 1.43
C SER A 22 -9.77 25.83 1.91
N VAL A 23 -9.49 25.54 3.18
CA VAL A 23 -8.12 25.42 3.71
C VAL A 23 -7.86 23.96 4.04
N ALA A 24 -7.75 23.12 3.01
CA ALA A 24 -7.44 21.69 3.18
C ALA A 24 -6.20 21.24 2.39
N VAL A 25 -5.45 22.19 1.81
CA VAL A 25 -4.34 21.86 0.88
C VAL A 25 -2.97 22.26 1.40
N ALA A 26 -2.87 23.10 2.44
CA ALA A 26 -1.58 23.61 2.96
C ALA A 26 -1.05 22.89 4.21
N GLU A 27 -1.88 22.10 4.90
CA GLU A 27 -1.51 21.50 6.19
C GLU A 27 -0.74 20.17 6.05
N VAL A 28 -0.91 19.50 4.90
CA VAL A 28 -0.34 18.17 4.64
C VAL A 28 1.19 18.17 4.54
N ASP A 29 1.83 19.29 4.15
CA ASP A 29 3.29 19.38 3.99
C ASP A 29 4.03 19.96 5.21
N ARG A 30 3.31 20.57 6.15
CA ARG A 30 3.93 21.20 7.33
C ARG A 30 4.31 20.16 8.40
N LEU A 31 3.43 19.19 8.64
CA LEU A 31 3.68 18.19 9.70
C LEU A 31 4.90 17.30 9.41
N PRO A 32 5.09 16.76 8.19
CA PRO A 32 6.28 15.96 7.85
C PRO A 32 7.60 16.74 7.98
N SER A 33 7.60 18.03 7.62
CA SER A 33 8.79 18.90 7.70
C SER A 33 9.12 19.35 9.12
N ILE A 34 8.12 19.48 9.99
CA ILE A 34 8.34 19.70 11.42
C ILE A 34 8.85 18.40 12.08
N CYS A 35 8.26 17.25 11.75
CA CYS A 35 8.65 15.96 12.33
C CYS A 35 10.04 15.48 11.91
N SER A 36 10.53 15.89 10.74
CA SER A 36 11.92 15.62 10.36
C SER A 36 12.94 16.41 11.19
N LYS A 37 12.59 17.64 11.62
CA LYS A 37 13.48 18.51 12.42
C LYS A 37 13.34 18.28 13.93
N PHE A 38 12.13 17.96 14.39
CA PHE A 38 11.80 17.83 15.81
C PHE A 38 11.01 16.53 16.05
N PRO A 39 11.65 15.35 15.96
CA PRO A 39 10.98 14.05 15.96
C PRO A 39 10.27 13.69 17.28
N PHE A 40 10.59 14.40 18.37
CA PHE A 40 10.00 14.17 19.69
C PHE A 40 8.88 15.14 20.06
N ASN A 41 8.46 16.01 19.14
CA ASN A 41 7.34 16.91 19.43
C ASN A 41 6.02 16.12 19.61
N SER A 42 5.07 16.69 20.34
CA SER A 42 3.80 16.05 20.65
C SER A 42 2.90 15.80 19.44
N GLU A 43 3.12 16.49 18.31
CA GLU A 43 2.37 16.33 17.07
C GLU A 43 2.85 15.12 16.24
N CYS A 44 4.11 14.72 16.42
CA CYS A 44 4.72 13.56 15.76
C CYS A 44 4.56 12.26 16.57
N GLN A 45 4.11 12.37 17.83
CA GLN A 45 3.85 11.21 18.68
C GLN A 45 2.52 10.55 18.32
N GLY A 46 2.54 9.22 18.16
CA GLY A 46 1.35 8.40 17.93
C GLY A 46 0.70 8.62 16.55
N ASN A 47 1.15 7.89 15.53
CA ASN A 47 0.52 7.71 14.20
C ASN A 47 0.11 8.98 13.41
N LYS A 48 0.30 10.20 13.93
CA LYS A 48 -0.19 11.45 13.31
C LYS A 48 0.79 12.08 12.32
N ALA A 49 2.10 11.93 12.51
CA ALA A 49 3.12 12.13 11.47
C ALA A 49 4.50 11.67 11.98
N SER A 50 5.00 10.53 11.51
CA SER A 50 6.44 10.26 11.62
C SER A 50 7.19 11.09 10.56
N ALA A 51 8.45 11.44 10.82
CA ALA A 51 9.32 12.00 9.78
C ALA A 51 9.22 11.14 8.51
N PRO A 52 9.10 11.74 7.31
CA PRO A 52 9.03 10.97 6.08
C PRO A 52 10.33 10.17 5.93
N ILE A 53 10.21 8.92 5.50
CA ILE A 53 11.36 8.00 5.38
C ILE A 53 11.48 7.59 3.91
N SER A 54 12.69 7.75 3.38
CA SER A 54 13.07 7.32 2.03
C SER A 54 12.83 5.82 1.82
N PHE A 55 12.35 5.47 0.62
CA PHE A 55 12.14 4.07 0.23
C PHE A 55 13.45 3.28 0.23
N ASP A 56 14.54 3.91 -0.20
CA ASP A 56 15.84 3.25 -0.32
C ASP A 56 16.48 2.93 1.03
N THR A 57 16.12 3.65 2.10
CA THR A 57 16.59 3.37 3.46
C THR A 57 15.86 2.22 4.15
N ARG A 58 14.71 1.77 3.63
CA ARG A 58 13.95 0.67 4.23
C ARG A 58 14.67 -0.68 4.07
N SER A 59 14.51 -1.55 5.06
CA SER A 59 14.92 -2.96 5.00
C SER A 59 14.11 -3.75 3.98
N GLY A 60 14.61 -4.94 3.67
CA GLY A 60 13.92 -5.90 2.81
C GLY A 60 14.32 -5.82 1.34
N GLU A 61 13.80 -6.78 0.59
CA GLU A 61 14.22 -7.08 -0.77
C GLU A 61 13.33 -6.37 -1.80
N LYS A 62 13.94 -5.74 -2.80
CA LYS A 62 13.21 -5.03 -3.86
C LYS A 62 12.39 -6.01 -4.70
N ALA A 63 11.10 -5.75 -4.81
CA ALA A 63 10.13 -6.56 -5.55
C ALA A 63 9.14 -5.69 -6.32
N LYS A 64 8.29 -6.34 -7.12
CA LYS A 64 7.06 -5.74 -7.67
C LYS A 64 5.87 -6.32 -6.92
N CYS A 65 5.09 -5.48 -6.25
CA CYS A 65 3.93 -5.88 -5.45
C CYS A 65 2.63 -5.41 -6.12
N LEU A 66 1.57 -6.18 -5.94
CA LEU A 66 0.20 -5.81 -6.25
C LEU A 66 -0.70 -6.20 -5.09
N PHE A 67 -1.41 -5.21 -4.58
CA PHE A 67 -2.39 -5.38 -3.54
C PHE A 67 -3.77 -5.62 -4.15
N SER A 68 -4.57 -6.45 -3.49
CA SER A 68 -5.96 -6.69 -3.90
C SER A 68 -6.73 -5.38 -4.03
N GLY A 69 -7.42 -5.18 -5.15
CA GLY A 69 -8.14 -3.96 -5.48
C GLY A 69 -7.29 -2.89 -6.19
N GLU A 70 -5.99 -3.10 -6.37
CA GLU A 70 -5.16 -2.25 -7.23
C GLU A 70 -5.10 -2.81 -8.66
N GLU A 71 -5.08 -1.91 -9.65
CA GLU A 71 -5.01 -2.28 -11.08
C GLU A 71 -3.57 -2.44 -11.58
N LYS A 72 -2.57 -1.93 -10.84
CA LYS A 72 -1.18 -1.85 -11.30
C LYS A 72 -0.21 -2.23 -10.20
N ALA A 73 0.78 -3.03 -10.56
CA ALA A 73 1.86 -3.35 -9.64
C ALA A 73 2.77 -2.13 -9.41
N LYS A 74 3.26 -2.02 -8.17
CA LYS A 74 4.17 -0.97 -7.72
C LYS A 74 5.51 -1.58 -7.32
N THR A 75 6.57 -0.77 -7.36
CA THR A 75 7.83 -1.15 -6.72
C THR A 75 7.61 -1.19 -5.21
N CYS A 76 8.09 -2.24 -4.57
CA CYS A 76 7.98 -2.41 -3.13
C CYS A 76 9.25 -3.05 -2.56
N LYS A 77 9.43 -2.97 -1.25
CA LYS A 77 10.39 -3.80 -0.50
C LYS A 77 9.64 -4.79 0.38
N VAL A 78 10.07 -6.03 0.37
CA VAL A 78 9.49 -7.12 1.18
C VAL A 78 10.47 -7.48 2.28
N ASP A 79 10.06 -7.27 3.52
CA ASP A 79 10.85 -7.59 4.71
C ASP A 79 10.12 -8.64 5.55
N VAL A 80 10.75 -9.79 5.76
CA VAL A 80 10.18 -10.87 6.56
C VAL A 80 10.80 -10.82 7.95
N THR A 81 9.96 -10.51 8.93
CA THR A 81 10.31 -10.43 10.35
C THR A 81 9.79 -11.64 11.10
N ASN A 82 10.15 -11.81 12.37
CA ASN A 82 9.64 -12.92 13.20
C ASN A 82 8.11 -12.88 13.37
N ASP A 83 7.51 -11.70 13.32
CA ASP A 83 6.08 -11.48 13.59
C ASP A 83 5.21 -11.48 12.33
N GLY A 84 5.83 -11.47 11.14
CA GLY A 84 5.14 -11.43 9.85
C GLY A 84 5.90 -10.67 8.78
N ILE A 85 5.18 -10.21 7.77
CA ILE A 85 5.73 -9.57 6.58
C ILE A 85 5.45 -8.07 6.62
N LYS A 86 6.48 -7.26 6.43
CA LYS A 86 6.35 -5.83 6.23
C LYS A 86 6.64 -5.48 4.78
N LEU A 87 5.71 -4.77 4.16
CA LEU A 87 5.78 -4.32 2.78
C LEU A 87 5.93 -2.81 2.78
N TYR A 88 6.93 -2.30 2.09
CA TYR A 88 7.15 -0.86 1.94
C TYR A 88 6.88 -0.44 0.50
N PHE A 89 6.25 0.71 0.29
CA PHE A 89 6.03 1.31 -1.03
C PHE A 89 5.94 2.82 -0.95
N GLU A 90 6.33 3.49 -2.04
CA GLU A 90 6.24 4.94 -2.17
C GLU A 90 4.79 5.41 -2.34
N THR A 91 4.46 6.54 -1.74
CA THR A 91 3.15 7.18 -1.84
C THR A 91 3.27 8.69 -1.97
N GLY A 92 2.23 9.32 -2.51
CA GLY A 92 2.12 10.78 -2.54
C GLY A 92 3.09 11.46 -3.52
N LYS A 93 3.35 12.74 -3.23
CA LYS A 93 4.23 13.61 -4.02
C LYS A 93 5.67 13.50 -3.53
N GLU A 94 6.59 13.92 -4.39
CA GLU A 94 8.00 14.08 -4.04
C GLU A 94 8.13 15.16 -2.96
N LEU A 95 9.03 14.93 -2.01
CA LEU A 95 9.25 15.80 -0.87
C LEU A 95 10.68 16.35 -0.91
N ASP A 96 10.84 17.66 -0.82
CA ASP A 96 12.16 18.31 -0.77
C ASP A 96 13.02 17.79 0.39
N VAL A 97 12.38 17.49 1.52
CA VAL A 97 13.03 16.92 2.71
C VAL A 97 13.61 15.52 2.49
N LEU A 98 13.22 14.84 1.40
CA LEU A 98 13.77 13.57 0.95
C LEU A 98 14.54 13.72 -0.37
N ASN A 99 15.08 14.91 -0.68
CA ASN A 99 15.84 15.17 -1.92
C ASN A 99 15.07 14.81 -3.20
N GLY A 100 13.75 15.07 -3.22
CA GLY A 100 12.91 14.75 -4.36
C GLY A 100 12.39 13.30 -4.36
N GLU A 101 12.61 12.52 -3.31
CA GLU A 101 11.96 11.21 -3.16
C GLU A 101 10.56 11.33 -2.54
N LYS A 102 9.76 10.29 -2.74
CA LYS A 102 8.41 10.17 -2.16
C LYS A 102 8.46 9.60 -0.75
N ASN A 103 7.43 9.91 0.04
CA ASN A 103 7.28 9.26 1.34
C ASN A 103 7.02 7.76 1.18
N THR A 104 7.47 6.95 2.15
CA THR A 104 7.26 5.51 2.16
C THR A 104 6.21 5.11 3.18
N GLN A 105 5.14 4.46 2.70
CA GLN A 105 4.18 3.77 3.55
C GLN A 105 4.60 2.32 3.81
N SER A 106 4.08 1.75 4.89
CA SER A 106 4.28 0.33 5.22
C SER A 106 2.95 -0.37 5.48
N VAL A 107 2.81 -1.58 4.96
CA VAL A 107 1.74 -2.52 5.30
C VAL A 107 2.38 -3.68 6.05
N PHE A 108 1.86 -4.00 7.24
CA PHE A 108 2.30 -5.15 8.02
C PHE A 108 1.23 -6.25 7.97
N ILE A 109 1.66 -7.45 7.60
CA ILE A 109 0.84 -8.67 7.54
C ILE A 109 1.35 -9.60 8.63
N PRO A 110 0.67 -9.66 9.80
CA PRO A 110 1.06 -10.57 10.87
C PRO A 110 0.98 -12.03 10.42
N THR A 111 1.91 -12.87 10.86
CA THR A 111 1.94 -14.32 10.56
C THR A 111 0.59 -14.99 10.87
N LYS A 112 -0.03 -14.62 12.01
CA LYS A 112 -1.33 -15.16 12.46
C LYS A 112 -2.52 -14.84 11.55
N THR A 113 -2.41 -13.82 10.69
CA THR A 113 -3.50 -13.45 9.77
C THR A 113 -3.34 -14.10 8.41
N ILE A 114 -2.17 -14.68 8.10
CA ILE A 114 -1.91 -15.41 6.86
C ILE A 114 -2.74 -16.71 6.89
N LYS A 115 -3.56 -16.91 5.87
CA LYS A 115 -4.42 -18.09 5.73
C LYS A 115 -3.85 -19.11 4.78
N SER A 116 -3.21 -18.64 3.71
CA SER A 116 -2.50 -19.47 2.75
C SER A 116 -1.57 -18.61 1.92
N PHE A 117 -0.59 -19.27 1.32
CA PHE A 117 0.25 -18.64 0.31
C PHE A 117 0.64 -19.65 -0.76
N SER A 118 0.83 -19.15 -1.97
CA SER A 118 1.28 -19.91 -3.12
C SER A 118 2.61 -19.40 -3.62
N TYR A 119 3.38 -20.29 -4.24
CA TYR A 119 4.74 -20.05 -4.67
C TYR A 119 5.00 -20.66 -6.04
N SER A 120 5.71 -19.92 -6.89
CA SER A 120 6.20 -20.44 -8.16
C SER A 120 7.57 -19.89 -8.50
N GLU A 121 8.44 -20.74 -9.06
CA GLU A 121 9.66 -20.34 -9.74
C GLU A 121 9.49 -20.60 -11.23
N LYS A 122 9.50 -19.57 -12.08
CA LYS A 122 9.47 -19.78 -13.54
C LYS A 122 10.66 -19.13 -14.21
N LYS A 123 11.18 -19.76 -15.27
CA LYS A 123 12.26 -19.19 -16.10
C LYS A 123 11.75 -18.02 -16.93
N LYS A 124 10.46 -18.03 -17.26
CA LYS A 124 9.70 -16.92 -17.85
C LYS A 124 8.47 -16.69 -16.98
N VAL A 125 8.27 -15.45 -16.54
CA VAL A 125 7.17 -15.15 -15.62
C VAL A 125 5.85 -15.53 -16.28
N ASP A 126 5.02 -16.33 -15.61
CA ASP A 126 3.75 -16.81 -16.19
C ASP A 126 2.85 -15.62 -16.49
N VAL A 127 2.43 -15.54 -17.74
CA VAL A 127 1.67 -14.45 -18.31
C VAL A 127 0.39 -14.21 -17.49
N GLY A 128 -0.23 -15.23 -16.88
CA GLY A 128 -1.41 -15.05 -16.01
C GLY A 128 -1.16 -14.25 -14.72
N ALA A 129 -0.05 -14.49 -14.04
CA ALA A 129 0.32 -13.74 -12.83
C ALA A 129 0.92 -12.36 -13.17
N VAL A 130 1.52 -12.20 -14.36
CA VAL A 130 2.07 -10.93 -14.86
C VAL A 130 1.00 -10.02 -15.44
N ILE A 131 -0.05 -10.56 -16.07
CA ILE A 131 -1.18 -9.82 -16.60
C ILE A 131 -1.85 -9.02 -15.47
N ALA A 132 -2.09 -9.66 -14.32
CA ALA A 132 -2.62 -8.96 -13.14
C ALA A 132 -1.68 -7.85 -12.61
N LEU A 133 -0.37 -7.99 -12.84
CA LEU A 133 0.65 -7.04 -12.40
C LEU A 133 0.95 -5.93 -13.43
N GLY A 134 0.45 -6.03 -14.66
CA GLY A 134 0.71 -5.05 -15.74
C GLY A 134 2.18 -4.96 -16.19
N VAL A 135 3.04 -5.95 -15.85
CA VAL A 135 4.49 -5.86 -16.09
C VAL A 135 4.90 -6.63 -17.35
N TRP A 136 4.33 -6.25 -18.50
CA TRP A 136 4.56 -6.98 -19.76
C TRP A 136 5.93 -6.74 -20.42
N GLY A 137 6.69 -5.71 -20.03
CA GLY A 137 7.92 -5.32 -20.74
C GLY A 137 9.26 -5.51 -20.02
N LEU A 138 9.30 -5.54 -18.68
CA LEU A 138 10.55 -5.21 -17.95
C LEU A 138 11.30 -6.38 -17.29
N LEU A 139 10.77 -7.62 -17.31
CA LEU A 139 11.24 -8.68 -16.39
C LEU A 139 11.76 -9.97 -17.05
N ALA A 140 11.86 -10.03 -18.38
CA ALA A 140 12.02 -11.30 -19.12
C ALA A 140 13.40 -12.00 -19.04
N LYS A 141 14.43 -11.42 -18.42
CA LYS A 141 15.81 -11.98 -18.44
C LYS A 141 16.32 -12.54 -17.10
N GLN A 142 15.62 -12.36 -15.99
CA GLN A 142 16.09 -12.83 -14.68
C GLN A 142 15.19 -13.95 -14.13
N LYS A 143 15.81 -14.94 -13.48
CA LYS A 143 15.10 -15.99 -12.74
C LYS A 143 14.36 -15.34 -11.56
N ARG A 144 13.04 -15.36 -11.61
CA ARG A 144 12.17 -14.76 -10.60
C ARG A 144 11.31 -15.82 -9.92
N SER A 145 10.82 -15.47 -8.76
CA SER A 145 9.78 -16.19 -8.04
C SER A 145 8.58 -15.28 -7.84
N THR A 146 7.40 -15.86 -7.95
CA THR A 146 6.13 -15.20 -7.66
C THR A 146 5.56 -15.80 -6.37
N MET A 147 5.09 -14.94 -5.48
CA MET A 147 4.40 -15.35 -4.26
C MET A 147 3.08 -14.62 -4.17
N ALA A 148 2.01 -15.35 -3.85
CA ALA A 148 0.72 -14.76 -3.53
C ALA A 148 0.36 -15.14 -2.09
N ILE A 149 0.05 -14.15 -1.27
CA ILE A 149 -0.26 -14.32 0.15
C ILE A 149 -1.67 -13.85 0.39
N ARG A 150 -2.51 -14.74 0.90
CA ARG A 150 -3.87 -14.43 1.34
C ARG A 150 -3.88 -14.26 2.84
N TYR A 151 -4.41 -13.14 3.30
CA TYR A 151 -4.45 -12.79 4.71
C TYR A 151 -5.78 -12.14 5.08
N GLN A 152 -6.11 -12.22 6.37
CA GLN A 152 -7.33 -11.64 6.93
C GLN A 152 -7.00 -10.32 7.63
N GLU A 153 -7.49 -9.21 7.11
CA GLU A 153 -7.33 -7.91 7.75
C GLU A 153 -8.41 -7.69 8.81
N GLU A 154 -9.65 -8.07 8.48
CA GLU A 154 -10.82 -8.05 9.38
C GLU A 154 -11.59 -9.38 9.26
N PRO A 155 -12.46 -9.76 10.22
CA PRO A 155 -13.17 -11.04 10.21
C PRO A 155 -13.92 -11.34 8.90
N SER A 156 -14.42 -10.32 8.21
CA SER A 156 -15.12 -10.43 6.93
C SER A 156 -14.30 -10.00 5.70
N ASN A 157 -13.07 -9.50 5.89
CA ASN A 157 -12.27 -8.91 4.81
C ASN A 157 -10.97 -9.70 4.59
N GLN A 158 -10.99 -10.52 3.54
CA GLN A 158 -9.81 -11.24 3.07
C GLN A 158 -9.10 -10.42 1.99
N LYS A 159 -7.82 -10.14 2.19
CA LYS A 159 -6.96 -9.46 1.23
C LYS A 159 -5.94 -10.42 0.65
N GLN A 160 -5.42 -10.05 -0.51
CA GLN A 160 -4.31 -10.73 -1.15
C GLN A 160 -3.23 -9.71 -1.49
N VAL A 161 -1.97 -10.12 -1.34
CA VAL A 161 -0.84 -9.44 -1.97
C VAL A 161 -0.09 -10.43 -2.85
N VAL A 162 0.29 -9.99 -4.04
CA VAL A 162 1.16 -10.75 -4.94
C VAL A 162 2.46 -9.99 -5.09
N PHE A 163 3.60 -10.66 -4.95
CA PHE A 163 4.88 -10.05 -5.25
C PHE A 163 5.79 -10.93 -6.11
N VAL A 164 6.55 -10.27 -6.99
CA VAL A 164 7.56 -10.86 -7.86
C VAL A 164 8.94 -10.39 -7.41
N ILE A 165 9.78 -11.34 -7.03
CA ILE A 165 11.07 -11.11 -6.38
C ILE A 165 12.15 -12.01 -6.98
N GLY A 166 13.43 -11.73 -6.68
CA GLY A 166 14.54 -12.60 -7.07
C GLY A 166 14.33 -14.03 -6.57
N ARG A 167 14.67 -15.04 -7.38
CA ARG A 167 14.43 -16.45 -7.04
C ARG A 167 15.04 -16.88 -5.71
N LYS A 168 16.28 -16.43 -5.43
CA LYS A 168 16.98 -16.74 -4.17
C LYS A 168 16.17 -16.20 -2.98
N ASP A 169 15.80 -14.93 -3.05
CA ASP A 169 15.10 -14.23 -1.98
C ASP A 169 13.70 -14.80 -1.79
N GLY A 170 12.97 -15.09 -2.88
CA GLY A 170 11.65 -15.70 -2.78
C GLY A 170 11.67 -17.12 -2.21
N ARG A 171 12.72 -17.91 -2.45
CA ARG A 171 12.90 -19.20 -1.76
C ARG A 171 13.08 -19.01 -0.26
N GLN A 172 13.94 -18.07 0.12
CA GLN A 172 14.19 -17.77 1.53
C GLN A 172 12.92 -17.26 2.23
N ILE A 173 12.19 -16.34 1.59
CA ILE A 173 10.91 -15.84 2.08
C ILE A 173 9.91 -16.99 2.25
N ARG A 174 9.80 -17.89 1.26
CA ARG A 174 8.91 -19.06 1.35
C ARG A 174 9.25 -19.91 2.57
N GLN A 175 10.51 -20.31 2.72
CA GLN A 175 10.97 -21.14 3.83
C GLN A 175 10.70 -20.48 5.18
N ASN A 176 10.95 -19.17 5.30
CA ASN A 176 10.69 -18.42 6.51
C ASN A 176 9.19 -18.40 6.84
N LEU A 177 8.32 -18.18 5.84
CA LEU A 177 6.88 -18.19 6.05
C LEU A 177 6.36 -19.57 6.42
N GLU A 178 6.86 -20.64 5.79
CA GLU A 178 6.51 -22.02 6.14
C GLU A 178 6.87 -22.31 7.61
N LEU A 179 8.08 -21.91 8.03
CA LEU A 179 8.54 -22.05 9.41
C LEU A 179 7.68 -21.25 10.41
N GLN A 180 7.39 -19.98 10.10
CA GLN A 180 6.71 -19.07 11.01
C GLN A 180 5.20 -19.35 11.12
N THR A 181 4.55 -19.68 10.01
CA THR A 181 3.10 -19.89 9.95
C THR A 181 2.70 -21.34 10.24
N GLY A 182 3.61 -22.30 10.05
CA GLY A 182 3.29 -23.73 10.03
C GLY A 182 2.49 -24.17 8.79
N LEU A 183 2.25 -23.27 7.84
CA LEU A 183 1.57 -23.57 6.58
C LEU A 183 2.59 -24.06 5.55
N VAL A 184 2.16 -24.92 4.63
CA VAL A 184 2.96 -25.33 3.48
C VAL A 184 2.56 -24.50 2.26
N ALA A 185 3.53 -24.00 1.49
CA ALA A 185 3.24 -23.24 0.28
C ALA A 185 2.54 -24.12 -0.76
N ASP A 186 1.50 -23.59 -1.41
CA ASP A 186 0.96 -24.19 -2.61
C ASP A 186 1.92 -23.97 -3.80
N ILE A 187 2.56 -25.04 -4.27
CA ILE A 187 3.60 -24.98 -5.30
C ILE A 187 2.94 -25.03 -6.68
N LEU A 188 2.91 -23.89 -7.37
CA LEU A 188 2.25 -23.73 -8.67
C LEU A 188 3.19 -24.03 -9.87
N GLY A 189 4.47 -24.30 -9.63
CA GLY A 189 5.44 -24.71 -10.64
C GLY A 189 6.88 -24.22 -10.37
N ILE A 190 7.87 -25.04 -10.74
CA ILE A 190 9.32 -24.78 -10.56
C ILE A 190 10.08 -25.16 -11.85
N ASP A 191 10.76 -24.18 -12.49
CA ASP A 191 11.56 -24.34 -13.73
C ASP A 191 13.10 -24.20 -13.60
#